data_AF-A0A7Y5IYT6-F1
#
_entry.id   AF-A0A7Y5IYT6-F1
#
_cell.length_a   1.000
_cell.length_b   1.000
_cell.length_c   1.000
_cell.angle_alpha   90.00
_cell.angle_beta   90.00
_cell.angle_gamma   90.00
#
_symmetry.space_group_name_H-M   'P 1'
#
loop_
_entity.id
_entity.type
_entity.pdbx_description
1 polymer ?
#
loop_
_entity_poly.entity_id
_entity_poly.type
_entity_poly.pdbx_seq_one_letter_code
_entity_poly.pdbx_strand_id
1 'polypeptide(L)'
;MLGIPFAYCERAMSATLNRTANPILLYVPDQCSGAGELEAVTRSVAPPCKLWVSRTLDDLRARLLERVPIPEVAILMVPTTEHLDAILSLRDPLLATRVILVLFEDGKDAIAKAHSLRPRFVSTIEGGFLAVAEVLSRLIHGAEGGRSIPDGPRHRFNAREQAACPIGS
;
A
#
# COMPACT_ATOMS: atom_id res chain seq x y z
N MET A 1 -25.99 3.75 11.74
CA MET A 1 -26.30 4.44 10.47
C MET A 1 -25.93 5.91 10.63
N LEU A 2 -24.71 6.29 10.27
CA LEU A 2 -24.29 7.70 10.23
C LEU A 2 -23.66 7.93 8.87
N GLY A 3 -24.52 8.24 7.90
CA GLY A 3 -24.11 8.75 6.60
C GLY A 3 -23.61 10.18 6.80
N ILE A 4 -22.30 10.35 6.72
CA ILE A 4 -21.69 11.67 6.64
C ILE A 4 -22.08 12.22 5.27
N PRO A 5 -22.80 13.35 5.18
CA PRO A 5 -23.25 13.88 3.91
C PRO A 5 -22.04 14.34 3.07
N PHE A 6 -22.06 13.97 1.79
CA PHE A 6 -21.14 14.40 0.71
C PHE A 6 -20.87 15.92 0.67
N ALA A 7 -21.68 16.73 1.36
CA ALA A 7 -21.62 18.19 1.39
C ALA A 7 -20.44 18.80 2.18
N TYR A 8 -19.69 18.03 2.98
CA TYR A 8 -18.52 18.58 3.70
C TYR A 8 -17.27 18.73 2.83
N CYS A 9 -17.23 18.11 1.64
CA CYS A 9 -16.06 18.19 0.76
C CYS A 9 -15.90 19.61 0.17
N GLU A 10 -17.00 20.36 -0.03
CA GLU A 10 -16.99 21.64 -0.76
C GLU A 10 -16.36 22.81 0.03
N ARG A 11 -16.47 22.82 1.36
CA ARG A 11 -16.00 23.96 2.18
C ARG A 11 -14.51 23.92 2.55
N ALA A 12 -13.89 22.74 2.48
CA ALA A 12 -12.44 22.57 2.66
C ALA A 12 -11.65 22.75 1.33
N MET A 13 -12.33 22.94 0.20
CA MET A 13 -11.73 22.97 -1.14
C MET A 13 -11.12 24.32 -1.57
N SER A 14 -11.28 25.41 -0.82
CA SER A 14 -10.76 26.73 -1.25
C SER A 14 -9.32 27.05 -0.84
N ALA A 15 -8.71 26.31 0.10
CA ALA A 15 -7.37 26.67 0.62
C ALA A 15 -6.21 25.89 -0.01
N THR A 16 -6.46 24.81 -0.74
CA THR A 16 -5.41 24.01 -1.38
C THR A 16 -5.69 23.89 -2.86
N LEU A 17 -5.39 24.98 -3.58
CA LEU A 17 -5.31 24.97 -5.03
C LEU A 17 -4.47 23.79 -5.53
N ASN A 18 -5.01 23.09 -6.52
CA ASN A 18 -4.29 22.62 -7.71
C ASN A 18 -3.50 21.29 -7.66
N ARG A 19 -4.20 20.20 -8.00
CA ARG A 19 -3.93 19.40 -9.21
C ARG A 19 -5.11 18.46 -9.40
N THR A 20 -5.43 18.12 -10.63
CA THR A 20 -6.32 17.04 -11.04
C THR A 20 -5.83 15.70 -10.49
N ALA A 21 -5.90 15.49 -9.17
CA ALA A 21 -5.26 14.35 -8.52
C ALA A 21 -6.18 13.14 -8.70
N ASN A 22 -5.65 12.17 -9.43
CA ASN A 22 -6.22 10.85 -9.64
C ASN A 22 -6.47 10.15 -8.28
N PRO A 23 -7.39 9.18 -8.21
CA PRO A 23 -7.71 8.50 -6.95
C PRO A 23 -6.52 7.68 -6.44
N ILE A 24 -6.52 7.43 -5.13
CA ILE A 24 -5.62 6.47 -4.48
C ILE A 24 -6.39 5.16 -4.35
N LEU A 25 -5.78 4.08 -4.81
CA LEU A 25 -6.34 2.73 -4.69
C LEU A 25 -5.70 2.02 -3.50
N LEU A 26 -6.52 1.49 -2.61
CA LEU A 26 -6.11 0.66 -1.49
C LEU A 26 -6.72 -0.72 -1.66
N TYR A 27 -5.88 -1.75 -1.73
CA TYR A 27 -6.29 -3.14 -1.67
C TYR A 27 -5.95 -3.73 -0.31
N VAL A 28 -6.99 -4.11 0.44
CA VAL A 28 -6.90 -4.75 1.76
C VAL A 28 -7.88 -5.92 1.83
N PRO A 29 -7.41 -7.18 1.77
CA PRO A 29 -8.30 -8.33 1.86
C PRO A 29 -8.99 -8.39 3.24
N ASP A 30 -10.30 -8.72 3.25
CA ASP A 30 -11.18 -8.64 4.44
C ASP A 30 -10.69 -9.43 5.66
N GLN A 31 -9.86 -10.45 5.46
CA GLN A 31 -9.48 -11.42 6.49
C GLN A 31 -8.03 -11.26 6.96
N CYS A 32 -7.41 -10.11 6.67
CA CYS A 32 -6.02 -9.85 7.03
C CYS A 32 -5.85 -9.09 8.32
N SER A 33 -4.95 -9.60 9.18
CA SER A 33 -4.44 -8.84 10.31
C SER A 33 -3.84 -7.52 9.83
N GLY A 34 -4.10 -6.42 10.55
CA GLY A 34 -3.61 -5.09 10.17
C GLY A 34 -4.33 -4.40 9.00
N ALA A 35 -5.32 -5.04 8.35
CA ALA A 35 -6.08 -4.41 7.26
C ALA A 35 -6.77 -3.11 7.70
N GLY A 36 -7.41 -3.10 8.87
CA GLY A 36 -8.06 -1.92 9.42
C GLY A 36 -7.09 -0.81 9.81
N GLU A 37 -5.90 -1.17 10.30
CA GLU A 37 -4.85 -0.22 10.65
C GLU A 37 -4.26 0.43 9.39
N LEU A 38 -3.97 -0.36 8.36
CA LEU A 38 -3.51 0.15 7.07
C LEU A 38 -4.56 1.05 6.42
N GLU A 39 -5.85 0.68 6.48
CA GLU A 39 -6.93 1.53 5.99
C GLU A 39 -7.01 2.85 6.76
N ALA A 40 -6.94 2.81 8.10
CA ALA A 40 -6.99 3.99 8.94
C ALA A 40 -5.82 4.95 8.66
N VAL A 41 -4.60 4.41 8.54
CA VAL A 41 -3.39 5.16 8.19
C VAL A 41 -3.46 5.72 6.77
N THR A 42 -3.98 4.95 5.82
CA THR A 42 -4.17 5.44 4.45
C THR A 42 -5.19 6.58 4.43
N ARG A 43 -6.30 6.45 5.17
CA ARG A 43 -7.37 7.46 5.24
C ARG A 43 -6.95 8.74 5.95
N SER A 44 -6.00 8.69 6.89
CA SER A 44 -5.49 9.89 7.55
C SER A 44 -4.58 10.73 6.65
N VAL A 45 -3.94 10.10 5.66
CA VAL A 45 -3.04 10.76 4.70
C VAL A 45 -3.75 11.08 3.38
N ALA A 46 -4.64 10.20 2.93
CA ALA A 46 -5.35 10.36 1.67
C ALA A 46 -6.40 11.48 1.76
N PRO A 47 -6.61 12.25 0.69
CA PRO A 47 -7.71 13.19 0.63
C PRO A 47 -9.05 12.45 0.82
N PRO A 48 -9.96 12.96 1.66
CA PRO A 48 -11.15 12.22 2.11
C PRO A 48 -12.10 11.78 0.98
N CYS A 49 -12.06 12.45 -0.17
CA CYS A 49 -12.91 12.19 -1.33
C CYS A 49 -12.17 11.42 -2.47
N LYS A 50 -10.96 10.89 -2.22
CA LYS A 50 -10.11 10.29 -3.27
C LYS A 50 -9.58 8.88 -2.97
N LEU A 51 -10.07 8.22 -1.91
CA LEU A 51 -9.65 6.87 -1.55
C LEU A 51 -10.64 5.83 -2.09
N TRP A 52 -10.16 4.93 -2.94
CA TRP A 52 -10.89 3.73 -3.37
C TRP A 52 -10.39 2.53 -2.60
N VAL A 53 -11.30 1.83 -1.92
CA VAL A 53 -10.96 0.64 -1.14
C VAL A 53 -11.50 -0.60 -1.85
N SER A 54 -10.60 -1.56 -2.09
CA SER A 54 -10.86 -2.86 -2.67
C SER A 54 -10.56 -3.96 -1.66
N ARG A 55 -11.50 -4.89 -1.49
CA ARG A 55 -11.38 -6.01 -0.55
C ARG A 55 -11.20 -7.37 -1.22
N THR A 56 -11.48 -7.44 -2.52
CA THR A 56 -11.34 -8.65 -3.32
C THR A 56 -10.41 -8.38 -4.50
N LEU A 57 -9.73 -9.43 -4.97
CA LEU A 57 -8.90 -9.34 -6.18
C LEU A 57 -9.74 -8.98 -7.41
N ASP A 58 -11.01 -9.38 -7.43
CA ASP A 58 -11.93 -9.07 -8.53
C ASP A 58 -12.27 -7.58 -8.57
N ASP A 59 -12.56 -6.95 -7.42
CA ASP A 59 -12.80 -5.49 -7.34
C ASP A 59 -11.51 -4.70 -7.65
N LEU A 60 -10.34 -5.18 -7.17
CA LEU A 60 -9.05 -4.62 -7.53
C LEU A 60 -8.84 -4.67 -9.05
N ARG A 61 -9.09 -5.83 -9.66
CA ARG A 61 -8.95 -6.05 -11.10
C ARG A 61 -9.91 -5.18 -11.88
N ALA A 62 -11.19 -5.13 -11.51
CA ALA A 62 -12.20 -4.30 -12.16
C ALA A 62 -11.76 -2.83 -12.19
N ARG A 63 -11.33 -2.28 -11.05
CA ARG A 63 -10.87 -0.88 -10.95
C ARG A 63 -9.63 -0.59 -11.77
N LEU A 64 -8.68 -1.53 -11.82
CA LEU A 64 -7.46 -1.37 -12.62
C LEU A 64 -7.74 -1.48 -14.13
N LEU A 65 -8.73 -2.29 -14.53
CA LEU A 65 -9.11 -2.50 -15.93
C LEU A 65 -10.08 -1.44 -16.45
N GLU A 66 -10.90 -0.84 -15.60
CA GLU A 66 -11.79 0.28 -15.96
C GLU A 66 -11.01 1.55 -16.34
N ARG A 67 -9.70 1.59 -16.06
CA ARG A 67 -8.64 2.49 -16.60
C ARG A 67 -8.86 3.99 -16.48
N VAL A 68 -10.03 4.51 -16.14
CA VAL A 68 -10.28 5.95 -16.05
C VAL A 68 -11.15 6.28 -14.83
N PRO A 69 -10.67 7.11 -13.89
CA PRO A 69 -9.29 7.62 -13.79
C PRO A 69 -8.27 6.54 -13.37
N ILE A 70 -7.09 6.54 -14.00
CA ILE A 70 -5.95 5.70 -13.56
C ILE A 70 -5.53 6.17 -12.16
N PRO A 71 -5.45 5.29 -11.15
CA PRO A 71 -5.05 5.70 -9.81
C PRO A 71 -3.64 6.31 -9.80
N GLU A 72 -3.43 7.31 -8.95
CA GLU A 72 -2.12 7.94 -8.79
C GLU A 72 -1.14 7.04 -8.03
N VAL A 73 -1.65 6.44 -6.96
CA VAL A 73 -0.94 5.53 -6.07
C VAL A 73 -1.84 4.32 -5.80
N ALA A 74 -1.26 3.13 -5.86
CA ALA A 74 -1.90 1.90 -5.43
C ALA A 74 -1.17 1.32 -4.24
N ILE A 75 -1.86 1.10 -3.12
CA ILE A 75 -1.35 0.47 -1.92
C ILE A 75 -1.93 -0.94 -1.87
N LEU A 76 -1.08 -1.95 -1.94
CA LEU A 76 -1.50 -3.35 -2.09
C LEU A 76 -0.99 -4.16 -0.90
N MET A 77 -1.92 -4.64 -0.08
CA MET A 77 -1.62 -5.61 0.98
C MET A 77 -1.67 -7.03 0.41
N VAL A 78 -0.57 -7.76 0.53
CA VAL A 78 -0.38 -9.08 -0.07
C VAL A 78 -0.08 -10.11 1.02
N PRO A 79 -1.09 -10.90 1.43
CA PRO A 79 -0.94 -11.82 2.54
C PRO A 79 -0.24 -13.13 2.22
N THR A 80 -0.32 -13.58 0.97
CA THR A 80 0.24 -14.86 0.55
C THR A 80 0.93 -14.73 -0.80
N THR A 81 1.85 -15.64 -1.08
CA THR A 81 2.46 -15.74 -2.41
C THR A 81 1.41 -15.96 -3.52
N GLU A 82 0.31 -16.66 -3.24
CA GLU A 82 -0.80 -16.82 -4.21
C GLU A 82 -1.48 -15.47 -4.56
N HIS A 83 -1.67 -14.60 -3.56
CA HIS A 83 -2.16 -13.24 -3.80
C HIS A 83 -1.14 -12.44 -4.61
N LEU A 84 0.16 -12.65 -4.36
CA LEU A 84 1.22 -11.98 -5.12
C LEU A 84 1.19 -12.41 -6.60
N ASP A 85 1.04 -13.70 -6.88
CA ASP A 85 0.92 -14.24 -8.24
C ASP A 85 -0.34 -13.73 -8.95
N ALA A 86 -1.46 -13.61 -8.24
CA ALA A 86 -2.68 -13.00 -8.79
C ALA A 86 -2.49 -11.51 -9.12
N ILE A 87 -1.80 -10.75 -8.27
CA ILE A 87 -1.48 -9.33 -8.51
C ILE A 87 -0.45 -9.19 -9.63
N LEU A 88 0.50 -10.11 -9.78
CA LEU A 88 1.44 -10.16 -10.90
C LEU A 88 0.73 -10.32 -12.25
N SER A 89 -0.41 -11.00 -12.28
CA SER A 89 -1.25 -11.08 -13.48
C SER A 89 -1.88 -9.72 -13.85
N LEU A 90 -1.87 -8.74 -12.93
CA LEU A 90 -2.33 -7.36 -13.12
C LEU A 90 -1.14 -6.38 -13.33
N ARG A 91 0.04 -6.88 -13.68
CA ARG A 91 1.25 -6.08 -13.83
C ARG A 91 1.09 -4.93 -14.82
N ASP A 92 0.55 -5.19 -16.02
CA ASP A 92 0.44 -4.17 -17.07
C ASP A 92 -0.37 -2.93 -16.65
N PRO A 93 -1.60 -3.03 -16.09
CA PRO A 93 -2.30 -1.86 -15.59
C PRO A 93 -1.61 -1.20 -14.38
N LEU A 94 -0.88 -1.96 -13.57
CA LEU A 94 -0.10 -1.41 -12.44
C LEU A 94 1.15 -0.63 -12.88
N LEU A 95 1.71 -0.88 -14.08
CA LEU A 95 2.88 -0.14 -14.58
C LEU A 95 2.62 1.36 -14.76
N ALA A 96 1.36 1.76 -14.99
CA ALA A 96 0.97 3.15 -15.09
C ALA A 96 0.75 3.84 -13.72
N THR A 97 0.79 3.06 -12.63
CA THR A 97 0.46 3.50 -11.26
C THR A 97 1.69 3.41 -10.35
N ARG A 98 1.80 4.30 -9.36
CA ARG A 98 2.85 4.18 -8.34
C ARG A 98 2.43 3.17 -7.29
N VAL A 99 3.07 2.00 -7.26
CA VAL A 99 2.69 0.91 -6.35
C VAL A 99 3.47 0.97 -5.04
N ILE A 100 2.76 0.92 -3.91
CA ILE A 100 3.29 0.61 -2.59
C ILE A 100 2.81 -0.80 -2.23
N LEU A 101 3.74 -1.68 -1.87
CA LEU A 101 3.44 -3.08 -1.55
C LEU A 101 3.66 -3.33 -0.06
N VAL A 102 2.72 -4.03 0.57
CA VAL A 102 2.83 -4.49 1.96
C VAL A 102 2.73 -6.00 1.96
N LEU A 103 3.84 -6.68 2.27
CA LEU A 103 3.96 -8.13 2.26
C LEU A 103 3.78 -8.71 3.67
N PHE A 104 3.18 -9.90 3.76
CA PHE A 104 3.19 -10.69 4.99
C PHE A 104 4.39 -11.62 5.05
N GLU A 105 4.85 -12.11 3.90
CA GLU A 105 6.01 -12.98 3.79
C GLU A 105 7.25 -12.17 3.34
N ASP A 106 8.35 -12.32 4.07
CA ASP A 106 9.65 -11.68 3.82
C ASP A 106 10.66 -12.63 3.15
N GLY A 107 10.17 -13.78 2.65
CA GLY A 107 10.98 -14.74 1.91
C GLY A 107 11.64 -14.13 0.67
N LYS A 108 12.88 -14.53 0.37
CA LYS A 108 13.64 -14.02 -0.79
C LYS A 108 12.89 -14.17 -2.11
N ASP A 109 12.12 -15.24 -2.28
CA ASP A 109 11.29 -15.47 -3.46
C ASP A 109 10.13 -14.48 -3.56
N ALA A 110 9.40 -14.25 -2.47
CA ALA A 110 8.31 -13.28 -2.38
C ALA A 110 8.81 -11.84 -2.64
N ILE A 111 9.98 -11.48 -2.11
CA ILE A 111 10.60 -10.16 -2.37
C ILE A 111 11.01 -10.02 -3.83
N ALA A 112 11.64 -11.04 -4.43
CA ALA A 112 12.02 -11.01 -5.84
C ALA A 112 10.80 -10.89 -6.77
N LYS A 113 9.74 -11.65 -6.48
CA LYS A 113 8.44 -11.56 -7.17
C LYS A 113 7.81 -10.18 -7.00
N ALA A 114 7.79 -9.64 -5.78
CA ALA A 114 7.30 -8.31 -5.49
C ALA A 114 8.00 -7.23 -6.32
N HIS A 115 9.32 -7.31 -6.48
CA HIS A 115 10.07 -6.35 -7.29
C HIS A 115 9.71 -6.41 -8.79
N SER A 116 9.12 -7.51 -9.28
CA SER A 116 8.66 -7.63 -10.67
C SER A 116 7.45 -6.73 -10.98
N LEU A 117 6.69 -6.32 -9.95
CA LEU A 117 5.63 -5.30 -10.02
C LEU A 117 6.18 -3.86 -10.09
N ARG A 118 7.50 -3.69 -9.97
CA ARG A 118 8.17 -2.38 -9.87
C ARG A 118 7.58 -1.45 -8.80
N PRO A 119 7.38 -1.93 -7.56
CA PRO A 119 6.90 -1.10 -6.47
C PRO A 119 7.88 0.04 -6.20
N ARG A 120 7.34 1.20 -5.82
CA ARG A 120 8.12 2.34 -5.30
C ARG A 120 8.57 2.11 -3.87
N PHE A 121 7.82 1.30 -3.12
CA PHE A 121 8.11 0.94 -1.74
C PHE A 121 7.56 -0.45 -1.44
N VAL A 122 8.32 -1.23 -0.67
CA VAL A 122 7.92 -2.54 -0.16
C VAL A 122 8.12 -2.50 1.35
N SER A 123 7.08 -2.83 2.10
CA SER A 123 7.11 -3.02 3.55
C SER A 123 6.65 -4.42 3.91
N THR A 124 7.03 -4.90 5.10
CA THR A 124 6.41 -6.06 5.72
C THR A 124 5.36 -5.61 6.74
N ILE A 125 4.44 -6.50 7.11
CA ILE A 125 3.47 -6.22 8.18
C ILE A 125 4.16 -5.96 9.53
N GLU A 126 5.26 -6.66 9.82
CA GLU A 126 6.04 -6.47 11.06
C GLU A 126 6.72 -5.10 11.12
N GLY A 127 7.03 -4.50 9.98
CA GLY A 127 7.57 -3.14 9.89
C GLY A 127 6.56 -2.05 10.21
N GLY A 128 5.28 -2.40 10.37
CA GLY A 128 4.17 -1.48 10.65
C GLY A 128 3.79 -0.60 9.45
N PHE A 129 2.76 0.21 9.63
CA PHE A 129 2.19 1.03 8.53
C PHE A 129 2.63 2.50 8.55
N LEU A 130 3.42 2.93 9.54
CA LEU A 130 3.89 4.31 9.62
C LEU A 130 4.76 4.70 8.41
N ALA A 131 5.67 3.79 8.01
CA ALA A 131 6.50 4.00 6.82
C ALA A 131 5.65 4.07 5.53
N VAL A 132 4.57 3.30 5.46
CA VAL A 132 3.60 3.36 4.35
C VAL A 132 2.93 4.74 4.30
N ALA A 133 2.52 5.27 5.44
CA ALA A 133 1.94 6.61 5.56
C ALA A 133 2.90 7.70 5.06
N GLU A 134 4.16 7.62 5.48
CA GLU A 134 5.19 8.59 5.11
C GLU A 134 5.47 8.57 3.60
N VAL A 135 5.63 7.38 3.03
CA VAL A 135 5.83 7.22 1.58
C VAL A 135 4.61 7.71 0.82
N LEU A 136 3.39 7.34 1.25
CA LEU A 136 2.16 7.81 0.63
C LEU A 136 2.07 9.34 0.64
N SER A 137 2.36 9.97 1.77
CA SER A 137 2.37 11.43 1.89
C SER A 137 3.36 12.07 0.92
N ARG A 138 4.58 11.53 0.79
CA ARG A 138 5.58 11.99 -0.17
C ARG A 138 5.15 11.84 -1.62
N LEU A 139 4.45 10.75 -1.95
CA LEU A 139 3.95 10.51 -3.30
C LEU A 139 2.83 11.48 -3.69
N ILE A 140 1.97 11.85 -2.73
CA ILE A 140 0.83 12.75 -2.95
C ILE A 140 1.27 14.22 -3.00
N HIS A 141 2.14 14.65 -2.09
CA HIS A 141 2.54 16.06 -1.97
C HIS A 141 3.75 16.44 -2.83
N GLY A 142 4.41 15.46 -3.46
CA GLY A 142 5.66 15.67 -4.18
C GLY A 142 6.85 15.87 -3.24
N ALA A 143 8.07 15.75 -3.79
CA ALA A 143 9.33 15.83 -3.05
C ALA A 143 9.73 17.27 -2.65
N GLU A 144 8.78 18.12 -2.25
CA GLU A 144 9.06 19.45 -1.71
C GLU A 144 9.45 19.31 -0.23
N GLY A 145 10.65 18.76 0.04
CA GLY A 145 11.15 18.64 1.41
C GLY A 145 12.12 17.48 1.62
N GLY A 146 13.31 17.57 1.04
CA GLY A 146 14.45 16.85 1.58
C GLY A 146 14.75 17.34 3.00
N ARG A 147 14.25 16.64 4.02
CA ARG A 147 14.78 16.73 5.40
C ARG A 147 14.48 15.46 6.17
N SER A 148 15.56 14.71 6.42
CA SER A 148 15.80 13.85 7.59
C SER A 148 14.65 12.94 8.02
N ILE A 149 14.72 11.70 7.54
CA ILE A 149 14.23 10.52 8.27
C ILE A 149 14.80 10.62 9.71
N PRO A 150 14.00 10.72 10.79
CA PRO A 150 14.49 10.23 12.07
C PRO A 150 14.72 8.73 11.88
N ASP A 151 15.96 8.28 12.09
CA ASP A 151 16.37 6.87 12.00
C ASP A 151 15.44 6.04 12.91
N GLY A 152 14.30 5.61 12.36
CA GLY A 152 13.43 4.63 13.00
C GLY A 152 14.24 3.35 13.16
N PRO A 153 14.02 2.56 14.22
CA PRO A 153 14.89 1.46 14.57
C PRO A 153 15.04 0.53 13.36
N ARG A 154 16.23 0.56 12.76
CA ARG A 154 16.63 -0.40 11.75
C ARG A 154 16.65 -1.74 12.48
N HIS A 155 15.55 -2.49 12.41
CA HIS A 155 15.56 -3.89 12.77
C HIS A 155 16.51 -4.57 11.79
N ARG A 156 17.76 -4.65 12.25
CA ARG A 156 18.85 -5.38 11.63
C ARG A 156 18.35 -6.82 11.56
N PHE A 157 18.01 -7.28 10.37
CA PHE A 157 17.80 -8.69 10.08
C PHE A 157 19.03 -9.44 10.60
N ASN A 158 18.87 -10.12 11.73
CA ASN A 158 19.93 -10.89 12.33
C ASN A 158 19.98 -12.22 11.57
N ALA A 159 20.82 -12.27 10.54
CA ALA A 159 21.13 -13.48 9.80
C ALA A 159 22.00 -14.43 10.65
N ARG A 160 21.47 -14.94 11.77
CA ARG A 160 22.04 -16.03 12.57
C ARG A 160 20.95 -16.67 13.42
N GLU A 161 20.13 -17.53 12.83
CA GLU A 161 19.54 -18.68 13.54
C GLU A 161 19.03 -19.70 12.49
N GLN A 162 19.96 -20.34 11.79
CA GLN A 162 19.71 -21.64 11.16
C GLN A 162 20.83 -22.58 11.59
N ALA A 163 20.51 -23.46 12.54
CA ALA A 163 21.12 -24.75 12.86
C ALA A 163 20.60 -25.12 14.27
N ALA A 164 20.08 -26.29 14.59
CA ALA A 164 19.82 -27.51 13.87
C ALA A 164 18.85 -28.30 14.77
N CYS A 165 17.86 -28.96 14.19
CA CYS A 165 17.33 -30.17 14.83
C CYS A 165 18.43 -31.23 14.78
N PRO A 166 18.61 -31.99 15.87
CA PRO A 166 18.67 -33.43 15.69
C PRO A 166 17.66 -34.16 16.57
N ILE A 167 17.41 -35.38 16.11
CA ILE A 167 16.41 -36.35 16.51
C ILE A 167 17.09 -37.35 17.47
N GLY A 168 16.34 -37.89 18.44
CA GLY A 168 16.70 -39.08 19.25
C GLY A 168 17.56 -38.77 20.48
N SER A 169 17.36 -39.41 21.64
CA SER A 169 16.71 -40.69 21.98
C SER A 169 15.84 -40.60 23.22
#